data_AF-A0A972MD76-F1
#
_entry.id   AF-A0A972MD76-F1
#
_cell.length_a   1.000
_cell.length_b   1.000
_cell.length_c   1.000
_cell.angle_alpha   90.00
_cell.angle_beta   90.00
_cell.angle_gamma   90.00
#
_symmetry.space_group_name_H-M   'P 1'
#
loop_
_entity.id
_entity.type
_entity.pdbx_description
1 polymer ?
#
loop_
_entity_poly.entity_id
_entity_poly.type
_entity_poly.pdbx_seq_one_letter_code
_entity_poly.pdbx_strand_id
1 'polypeptide(L)'
;LITAEIVDNDELEADYVYVDFNLQYNNQLEGIDFYVFGALSDWQIKDDCKMYYDFGEKKYKLRMLLKQGFYNYQYATVNNGEIDFSLIEGNYYETENNYVIYVYNRSQGSQYDELVGYKIINSVKEL
;
A
#
# COMPACT_ATOMS: atom_id res chain seq x y z
N LEU A 1 7.42 -3.10 -8.95
CA LEU A 1 8.13 -3.43 -10.22
C LEU A 1 9.03 -4.61 -9.93
N ILE A 2 8.74 -5.77 -10.49
CA ILE A 2 9.63 -6.93 -10.35
C ILE A 2 10.85 -6.67 -11.22
N THR A 3 12.04 -6.77 -10.62
CA THR A 3 13.31 -6.58 -11.32
C THR A 3 14.41 -7.28 -10.53
N ALA A 4 15.28 -7.98 -11.23
CA ALA A 4 16.46 -8.61 -10.67
C ALA A 4 17.69 -8.28 -11.54
N GLU A 5 18.88 -8.36 -10.96
CA GLU A 5 20.12 -8.18 -11.73
C GLU A 5 20.54 -9.51 -12.37
N ILE A 6 21.11 -9.44 -13.58
CA ILE A 6 21.67 -10.59 -14.32
C ILE A 6 20.61 -11.67 -14.63
N VAL A 7 19.46 -11.23 -15.13
CA VAL A 7 18.36 -12.09 -15.62
C VAL A 7 17.90 -11.65 -17.00
N ASP A 8 17.47 -12.60 -17.82
CA ASP A 8 16.88 -12.33 -19.14
C ASP A 8 15.36 -12.09 -19.02
N ASN A 9 14.73 -12.65 -17.98
CA ASN A 9 13.31 -12.45 -17.70
C ASN A 9 13.00 -12.33 -16.19
N ASP A 10 12.85 -11.09 -15.72
CA ASP A 10 12.49 -10.74 -14.34
C ASP A 10 11.25 -11.50 -13.82
N GLU A 11 10.26 -11.75 -14.67
CA GLU A 11 9.02 -12.41 -14.25
C GLU A 11 9.21 -13.90 -13.95
N LEU A 12 10.21 -14.55 -14.54
CA LEU A 12 10.45 -15.98 -14.35
C LEU A 12 11.67 -16.28 -13.48
N GLU A 13 12.64 -15.37 -13.46
CA GLU A 13 13.98 -15.62 -12.90
C GLU A 13 14.23 -14.83 -11.61
N ALA A 14 13.42 -13.81 -11.29
CA ALA A 14 13.56 -13.12 -10.02
C ALA A 14 13.16 -14.01 -8.84
N ASP A 15 14.04 -14.10 -7.85
CA ASP A 15 13.85 -14.94 -6.67
C ASP A 15 12.94 -14.30 -5.62
N TYR A 16 12.39 -15.14 -4.75
CA TYR A 16 11.71 -14.67 -3.53
C TYR A 16 12.67 -14.60 -2.35
N VAL A 17 12.63 -13.49 -1.64
CA VAL A 17 13.47 -13.22 -0.47
C VAL A 17 12.59 -12.82 0.72
N TYR A 18 13.02 -13.18 1.92
CA TYR A 18 12.39 -12.66 3.14
C TYR A 18 12.85 -11.24 3.38
N VAL A 19 11.90 -10.31 3.48
CA VAL A 19 12.11 -8.90 3.80
C VAL A 19 11.60 -8.64 5.20
N ASP A 20 12.45 -8.04 6.04
CA ASP A 20 12.12 -7.65 7.42
C ASP A 20 11.76 -6.16 7.48
N PHE A 21 10.47 -5.87 7.57
CA PHE A 21 9.96 -4.53 7.85
C PHE A 21 10.06 -4.23 9.34
N ASN A 22 10.58 -3.05 9.67
CA ASN A 22 10.79 -2.60 11.03
C ASN A 22 10.33 -1.14 11.16
N LEU A 23 9.35 -0.89 12.03
CA LEU A 23 8.85 0.45 12.34
C LEU A 23 9.12 0.77 13.81
N GLN A 24 10.09 1.64 14.06
CA GLN A 24 10.43 2.07 15.43
C GLN A 24 9.25 2.84 16.03
N TYR A 25 8.73 2.36 17.17
CA TYR A 25 7.60 3.00 17.82
C TYR A 25 7.60 2.66 19.32
N ASN A 26 7.78 3.66 20.18
CA ASN A 26 8.21 3.44 21.57
C ASN A 26 7.23 2.66 22.45
N ASN A 27 5.93 2.68 22.13
CA ASN A 27 4.88 2.02 22.90
C ASN A 27 3.90 1.31 21.97
N GLN A 28 3.46 0.11 22.31
CA GLN A 28 2.32 -0.46 21.62
C GLN A 28 1.08 0.41 21.81
N LEU A 29 0.27 0.54 20.76
CA LEU A 29 -1.02 1.20 20.84
C LEU A 29 -2.10 0.14 21.00
N GLU A 30 -2.80 0.15 22.14
CA GLU A 30 -3.90 -0.79 22.36
C GLU A 30 -5.07 -0.49 21.42
N GLY A 31 -5.65 -1.53 20.84
CA GLY A 31 -6.79 -1.42 19.91
C GLY A 31 -6.41 -0.88 18.52
N ILE A 32 -5.13 -0.63 18.24
CA ILE A 32 -4.65 -0.16 16.95
C ILE A 32 -3.68 -1.19 16.37
N ASP A 33 -4.05 -1.74 15.22
CA ASP A 33 -3.22 -2.67 14.48
C ASP A 33 -2.40 -1.95 13.40
N PHE A 34 -1.17 -2.40 13.18
CA PHE A 34 -0.25 -1.81 12.20
C PHE A 34 -0.06 -2.78 11.03
N TYR A 35 0.01 -2.26 9.81
CA TYR A 35 0.17 -3.04 8.58
C TYR A 35 1.19 -2.41 7.64
N VAL A 36 1.91 -3.25 6.89
CA VAL A 36 2.60 -2.83 5.67
C VAL A 36 1.58 -2.82 4.53
N PHE A 37 1.38 -1.68 3.89
CA PHE A 37 0.32 -1.46 2.91
C PHE A 37 0.86 -0.93 1.58
N GLY A 38 0.26 -1.37 0.47
CA GLY A 38 0.55 -0.84 -0.86
C GLY A 38 0.14 -1.83 -1.94
N ALA A 39 0.71 -1.69 -3.13
CA ALA A 39 0.51 -2.66 -4.21
C ALA A 39 0.95 -4.08 -3.82
N LEU A 40 1.94 -4.22 -2.93
CA LEU A 40 2.39 -5.52 -2.39
C LEU A 40 1.30 -6.26 -1.60
N SER A 41 0.33 -5.54 -1.03
CA SER A 41 -0.79 -6.11 -0.29
C SER A 41 -2.08 -6.11 -1.12
N ASP A 42 -2.00 -5.90 -2.43
CA ASP A 42 -3.13 -5.65 -3.33
C ASP A 42 -4.05 -4.51 -2.86
N TRP A 43 -3.48 -3.49 -2.19
CA TRP A 43 -4.22 -2.37 -1.61
C TRP A 43 -5.28 -2.81 -0.58
N GLN A 44 -5.05 -3.93 0.10
CA GLN A 44 -5.94 -4.50 1.12
C GLN A 44 -5.24 -4.61 2.48
N ILE A 45 -6.04 -4.59 3.54
CA ILE A 45 -5.62 -4.99 4.89
C ILE A 45 -5.71 -6.52 4.94
N LYS A 46 -4.55 -7.17 4.98
CA LYS A 46 -4.41 -8.63 5.03
C LYS A 46 -3.67 -9.03 6.30
N ASP A 47 -4.04 -10.16 6.88
CA ASP A 47 -3.37 -10.68 8.09
C ASP A 47 -1.87 -10.93 7.85
N ASP A 48 -1.49 -11.41 6.67
CA ASP A 48 -0.08 -11.61 6.29
C ASP A 48 0.73 -10.31 6.19
N CYS A 49 0.05 -9.16 6.18
CA CYS A 49 0.65 -7.83 6.18
C CYS A 49 0.63 -7.17 7.56
N LYS A 50 0.05 -7.83 8.58
CA LYS A 50 -0.07 -7.30 9.94
C LYS A 50 1.27 -7.36 10.67
N MET A 51 1.68 -6.24 11.23
CA MET A 51 2.89 -6.14 12.03
C MET A 51 2.61 -6.53 13.49
N TYR A 52 3.54 -7.24 14.11
CA TYR A 52 3.50 -7.53 15.54
C TYR A 52 4.43 -6.58 16.30
N TYR A 53 4.06 -6.23 17.53
CA TYR A 53 4.90 -5.38 18.37
C TYR A 53 5.94 -6.22 19.13
N ASP A 54 7.21 -5.83 19.02
CA ASP A 54 8.31 -6.38 19.79
C ASP A 54 8.61 -5.46 20.98
N PHE A 55 8.23 -5.89 22.18
CA PHE A 55 8.43 -5.11 23.41
C PHE A 55 9.90 -4.96 23.81
N GLY A 56 10.76 -5.90 23.43
CA GLY A 56 12.19 -5.85 23.73
C GLY A 56 12.90 -4.81 22.89
N GLU A 57 12.56 -4.76 21.60
CA GLU A 57 13.16 -3.82 20.63
C GLU A 57 12.35 -2.51 20.47
N LYS A 58 11.18 -2.43 21.10
CA LYS A 58 10.23 -1.29 21.04
C LYS A 58 9.91 -0.85 19.62
N LYS A 59 9.51 -1.81 18.79
CA LYS A 59 9.18 -1.57 17.38
C LYS A 59 8.17 -2.58 16.85
N TYR A 60 7.43 -2.19 15.83
CA TYR A 60 6.61 -3.12 15.05
C TYR A 60 7.47 -3.84 14.02
N LYS A 61 7.25 -5.14 13.84
CA LYS A 61 8.01 -6.00 12.94
C LYS A 61 7.07 -6.81 12.06
N LEU A 62 7.50 -7.04 10.83
CA LEU A 62 6.87 -7.97 9.91
C LEU A 62 7.94 -8.60 9.03
N ARG A 63 7.89 -9.92 8.88
CA ARG A 63 8.69 -10.64 7.90
C ARG A 63 7.76 -11.12 6.78
N MET A 64 8.03 -10.68 5.56
CA MET A 64 7.22 -11.04 4.38
C MET A 64 8.11 -11.66 3.31
N LEU A 65 7.60 -12.68 2.62
CA LEU A 65 8.25 -13.25 1.45
C LEU A 65 7.88 -12.42 0.22
N LEU A 66 8.85 -11.72 -0.37
CA LEU A 66 8.64 -10.85 -1.54
C LEU A 66 9.53 -11.28 -2.69
N LYS A 67 9.00 -11.21 -3.91
CA LYS A 67 9.79 -11.40 -5.12
C LYS A 67 10.73 -10.21 -5.31
N GLN A 68 11.96 -10.41 -5.76
CA GLN A 68 12.92 -9.33 -5.99
C GLN A 68 12.33 -8.23 -6.88
N GLY A 69 12.56 -6.98 -6.49
CA GLY A 69 12.09 -5.82 -7.22
C GLY A 69 11.97 -4.58 -6.36
N PHE A 70 11.44 -3.53 -6.99
CA PHE A 70 11.16 -2.25 -6.36
C PHE A 70 9.71 -2.18 -5.88
N TYR A 71 9.52 -1.97 -4.58
CA TYR A 71 8.21 -1.85 -3.94
C TYR A 71 8.09 -0.51 -3.24
N ASN A 72 7.05 0.24 -3.59
CA ASN A 72 6.56 1.32 -2.76
C ASN A 72 5.59 0.72 -1.73
N TYR A 73 5.72 1.15 -0.50
CA TYR A 73 4.87 0.76 0.61
C TYR A 73 4.70 1.94 1.56
N GLN A 74 3.68 1.85 2.40
CA GLN A 74 3.42 2.78 3.50
C GLN A 74 2.90 1.99 4.69
N TYR A 75 2.98 2.57 5.88
CA TYR A 75 2.40 2.00 7.08
C TYR A 75 0.95 2.45 7.22
N ALA A 76 0.05 1.48 7.35
CA ALA A 76 -1.34 1.72 7.67
C ALA A 76 -1.60 1.34 9.12
N THR A 77 -2.45 2.11 9.79
CA THR A 77 -3.04 1.71 11.07
C THR A 77 -4.51 1.43 10.90
N VAL A 78 -5.02 0.46 11.67
CA VAL A 78 -6.43 0.10 11.65
C VAL A 78 -6.97 0.16 13.08
N ASN A 79 -8.04 0.93 13.25
CA ASN A 79 -8.78 1.03 14.51
C ASN A 79 -10.26 0.81 14.21
N ASN A 80 -10.87 -0.22 14.79
CA ASN A 80 -12.28 -0.58 14.57
C ASN A 80 -12.68 -0.71 13.08
N GLY A 81 -11.76 -1.16 12.23
CA GLY A 81 -11.98 -1.33 10.79
C GLY A 81 -11.75 -0.07 9.95
N GLU A 82 -11.48 1.08 10.56
CA GLU A 82 -11.09 2.30 9.86
C GLU A 82 -9.59 2.30 9.60
N ILE A 83 -9.20 2.55 8.35
CA ILE A 83 -7.80 2.61 7.91
C ILE A 83 -7.33 4.06 8.01
N ASP A 84 -6.21 4.28 8.69
CA ASP A 84 -5.53 5.58 8.80
C ASP A 84 -4.04 5.45 8.46
N PHE A 85 -3.56 6.34 7.59
CA PHE A 85 -2.15 6.46 7.23
C PHE A 85 -1.48 7.63 7.95
N SER A 86 -2.27 8.59 8.43
CA SER A 86 -1.78 9.88 8.92
C SER A 86 -0.97 9.75 10.21
N LEU A 87 -1.24 8.73 11.04
CA LEU A 87 -0.50 8.49 12.28
C LEU A 87 1.00 8.29 12.04
N ILE A 88 1.39 7.64 10.93
CA ILE A 88 2.78 7.27 10.65
C ILE A 88 3.35 8.06 9.47
N GLU A 89 2.60 8.17 8.38
CA GLU A 89 3.05 8.83 7.15
C GLU A 89 2.78 10.34 7.18
N GLY A 90 1.88 10.81 8.05
CA GLY A 90 1.43 12.19 8.07
C GLY A 90 0.48 12.55 6.92
N ASN A 91 0.13 13.83 6.83
CA ASN A 91 -0.67 14.40 5.75
C ASN A 91 -0.02 15.72 5.31
N TYR A 92 0.55 15.73 4.11
CA TYR A 92 1.25 16.87 3.53
C TYR A 92 0.63 17.25 2.20
N TYR A 93 0.29 18.52 1.99
CA TYR A 93 -0.42 18.96 0.78
C TYR A 93 0.52 19.00 -0.44
N GLU A 94 1.83 19.12 -0.21
CA GLU A 94 2.86 19.14 -1.25
C GLU A 94 3.13 17.75 -1.85
N THR A 95 2.63 16.67 -1.24
CA THR A 95 2.89 15.31 -1.71
C THR A 95 2.33 15.11 -3.12
N GLU A 96 3.17 14.61 -4.03
CA GLU A 96 2.78 14.25 -5.38
C GLU A 96 1.84 13.03 -5.35
N ASN A 97 0.60 13.24 -5.76
CA ASN A 97 -0.44 12.22 -5.77
C ASN A 97 -1.10 12.18 -7.15
N ASN A 98 -1.43 10.97 -7.60
CA ASN A 98 -2.24 10.75 -8.80
C ASN A 98 -3.70 10.48 -8.40
N TYR A 99 -4.61 11.27 -8.92
CA TYR A 99 -6.05 11.14 -8.74
C TYR A 99 -6.67 10.59 -10.01
N VAL A 100 -7.42 9.50 -9.90
CA VAL A 100 -8.15 8.91 -11.01
C VAL A 100 -9.63 9.24 -10.88
N ILE A 101 -10.16 9.93 -11.89
CA ILE A 101 -11.56 10.32 -11.99
C ILE A 101 -12.23 9.36 -12.97
N TYR A 102 -13.28 8.69 -12.53
CA TYR A 102 -14.13 7.84 -13.38
C TYR A 102 -15.51 8.49 -13.51
N VAL A 103 -16.01 8.62 -14.74
CA VAL A 103 -17.34 9.17 -15.02
C VAL A 103 -18.25 8.04 -15.46
N TYR A 104 -19.23 7.73 -14.63
CA TYR A 104 -20.23 6.71 -14.94
C TYR A 104 -21.56 7.35 -15.35
N ASN A 105 -22.24 6.74 -16.32
CA ASN A 105 -23.59 7.11 -16.75
C ASN A 105 -24.52 5.90 -16.66
N ARG A 106 -25.73 6.11 -16.16
CA ARG A 106 -26.79 5.10 -16.19
C ARG A 106 -28.02 5.68 -16.87
N SER A 107 -28.13 5.43 -18.18
CA SER A 107 -29.28 5.86 -18.98
C SER A 107 -30.58 5.18 -18.51
N GLN A 108 -31.73 5.82 -18.75
CA GLN A 108 -33.03 5.23 -18.43
C GLN A 108 -33.21 3.91 -19.18
N GLY A 109 -33.53 2.84 -18.44
CA GLY A 109 -33.64 1.49 -18.98
C GLY A 109 -32.32 0.71 -19.07
N SER A 110 -31.18 1.31 -18.71
CA SER A 110 -29.91 0.60 -18.61
C SER A 110 -29.90 -0.37 -17.42
N GLN A 111 -29.31 -1.54 -17.63
CA GLN A 111 -29.15 -2.55 -16.60
C GLN A 111 -27.81 -2.43 -15.84
N TYR A 112 -26.90 -1.58 -16.30
CA TYR A 112 -25.57 -1.41 -15.71
C TYR A 112 -25.10 0.04 -15.77
N ASP A 113 -24.10 0.36 -14.95
CA ASP A 113 -23.46 1.67 -14.93
C ASP A 113 -22.34 1.67 -15.98
N GLU A 114 -22.47 2.51 -17.01
CA GLU A 114 -21.51 2.63 -18.11
C GLU A 114 -20.37 3.55 -17.72
N LEU A 115 -19.12 3.08 -17.81
CA LEU A 115 -17.95 3.97 -17.72
C LEU A 115 -17.83 4.77 -19.02
N VAL A 116 -18.25 6.03 -19.00
CA VAL A 116 -18.25 6.92 -20.18
C VAL A 116 -16.99 7.76 -20.32
N GLY A 117 -16.13 7.77 -19.30
CA GLY A 117 -14.83 8.42 -19.38
C GLY A 117 -13.98 8.20 -18.14
N TYR A 118 -12.67 8.40 -18.28
CA TYR A 118 -11.76 8.47 -17.15
C TYR A 118 -10.67 9.52 -17.40
N LYS A 119 -10.12 10.09 -16.32
CA LYS A 119 -8.99 11.00 -16.37
C LYS A 119 -8.08 10.78 -15.17
N ILE A 120 -6.77 10.83 -15.40
CA ILE A 120 -5.76 10.85 -14.34
C ILE A 120 -5.23 12.28 -14.25
N ILE A 121 -5.18 12.82 -13.03
CA ILE A 121 -4.66 14.16 -12.74
C ILE A 121 -3.62 14.02 -11.64
N ASN A 122 -2.49 14.70 -11.76
CA ASN A 122 -1.42 14.70 -10.76
C ASN A 122 -1.41 16.04 -10.00
N SER A 123 -1.12 16.03 -8.70
CA SER A 123 -1.14 17.25 -7.88
C SER A 123 -0.02 18.26 -8.19
N VAL A 124 1.06 17.83 -8.85
CA VAL A 124 2.25 18.66 -9.14
C VAL A 124 2.37 18.96 -10.64
N LYS A 125 1.97 18.03 -11.50
CA LYS A 125 2.01 18.20 -12.96
C LYS A 125 0.67 18.70 -13.49
N GLU A 126 0.64 19.95 -13.93
CA GLU A 126 -0.31 20.37 -14.97
C GLU A 126 0.09 19.66 -16.27
N LEU A 127 -0.82 18.87 -16.85
CA LEU A 127 -0.66 18.23 -18.16
C LEU A 127 -0.76 19.24 -19.30
#